data_AF-A0A0C1H3W0-F1
#
_entry.id   AF-A0A0C1H3W0-F1
#
_cell.length_a   1.000
_cell.length_b   1.000
_cell.length_c   1.000
_cell.angle_alpha   90.00
_cell.angle_beta   90.00
_cell.angle_gamma   90.00
#
_symmetry.space_group_name_H-M   'P 1'
#
loop_
_entity.id
_entity.type
_entity.pdbx_description
1 polymer ?
#
loop_
_entity_poly.entity_id
_entity_poly.type
_entity_poly.pdbx_seq_one_letter_code
_entity_poly.pdbx_strand_id
1 'polypeptide(L)'
;MNTLRQTWRSAQLYIGFHRDQKGARRSQPKVWPPKNANASIHSDPSEQEAFVVVKSAQGDPEQDVQIKLRSDKIVLRRDFQDAWNGVLVTEDFVTVAVAGISIRINHDGSITRESGTDTTWVEADGSVLKKTEFAEASISADGIDLKRRTSDSIAAVGKDGVIAKPR
;
A
#
# COMPACT_ATOMS: atom_id res chain seq x y z
N MET A 1 -31.23 5.14 -13.42
CA MET A 1 -30.43 6.36 -13.71
C MET A 1 -29.31 6.43 -12.70
N ASN A 2 -28.05 6.35 -13.15
CA ASN A 2 -26.89 6.44 -12.28
C ASN A 2 -26.56 7.93 -12.10
N THR A 3 -27.10 8.55 -11.05
CA THR A 3 -26.82 9.96 -10.76
C THR A 3 -25.35 10.06 -10.37
N LEU A 4 -24.52 10.67 -11.23
CA LEU A 4 -23.14 11.00 -10.93
C LEU A 4 -23.11 11.94 -9.73
N ARG A 5 -22.89 11.39 -8.53
CA ARG A 5 -22.78 12.16 -7.29
C ARG A 5 -21.39 12.80 -7.27
N GLN A 6 -21.34 14.12 -7.08
CA GLN A 6 -20.08 14.84 -6.90
C GLN A 6 -19.27 14.22 -5.74
N THR A 7 -18.07 13.75 -6.04
CA THR A 7 -17.15 13.13 -5.06
C THR A 7 -16.21 14.16 -4.43
N TRP A 8 -15.76 15.14 -5.23
CA TRP A 8 -14.77 16.14 -4.82
C TRP A 8 -15.32 17.56 -4.97
N ARG A 9 -15.06 18.42 -3.98
CA ARG A 9 -15.45 19.85 -4.05
C ARG A 9 -14.35 20.77 -4.56
N SER A 10 -13.08 20.39 -4.41
CA SER A 10 -11.95 21.21 -4.85
C SER A 10 -10.67 20.38 -4.96
N ALA A 11 -9.73 20.84 -5.78
CA ALA A 11 -8.35 20.39 -5.79
C ALA A 11 -7.42 21.60 -5.53
N GLN A 12 -6.45 21.44 -4.64
CA GLN A 12 -5.51 22.52 -4.28
C GLN A 12 -4.07 21.99 -4.26
N LEU A 13 -3.17 22.64 -4.99
CA LEU A 13 -1.73 22.37 -4.91
C LEU A 13 -1.16 22.91 -3.59
N TYR A 14 -0.24 22.16 -3.00
CA TYR A 14 0.56 22.52 -1.84
C TYR A 14 2.03 22.13 -2.04
N ILE A 15 2.91 22.91 -1.42
CA ILE A 15 4.32 22.60 -1.26
C ILE A 15 4.59 22.36 0.23
N GLY A 16 5.15 21.20 0.56
CA GLY A 16 5.64 20.85 1.88
C GLY A 16 7.14 21.11 1.96
N PHE A 17 7.57 21.96 2.90
CA PHE A 17 8.98 22.27 3.13
C PHE A 17 9.51 21.50 4.35
N HIS A 18 10.46 20.59 4.13
CA HIS A 18 11.02 19.73 5.18
C HIS A 18 12.15 20.38 5.98
N ARG A 19 12.73 21.47 5.48
CA ARG A 19 13.73 22.28 6.19
C ARG A 19 13.26 23.70 6.45
N ASP A 20 13.78 24.28 7.52
CA ASP A 20 13.61 25.70 7.81
C ASP A 20 14.56 26.59 7.00
N GLN A 21 14.46 27.91 7.18
CA GLN A 21 15.30 28.89 6.47
C GLN A 21 16.79 28.80 6.84
N LYS A 22 17.13 28.09 7.91
CA LYS A 22 18.50 27.84 8.37
C LYS A 22 19.02 26.45 7.96
N GLY A 23 18.22 25.67 7.22
CA GLY A 23 18.56 24.31 6.81
C GLY A 23 18.36 23.25 7.89
N ALA A 24 17.73 23.56 9.02
CA ALA A 24 17.40 22.56 10.02
C ALA A 24 16.17 21.74 9.58
N ARG A 25 16.21 20.42 9.78
CA ARG A 25 15.10 19.53 9.44
C ARG A 25 13.94 19.76 10.40
N ARG A 26 12.73 19.93 9.86
CA ARG A 26 11.49 20.04 10.63
C ARG A 26 10.98 18.65 11.02
N SER A 27 10.33 18.56 12.18
CA SER A 27 9.56 17.37 12.59
C SER A 27 8.32 17.17 11.72
N GLN A 28 7.69 18.26 11.28
CA GLN A 28 6.60 18.27 10.32
C GLN A 28 6.85 19.28 9.20
N PRO A 29 6.51 18.96 7.93
CA PRO A 29 6.70 19.90 6.83
C PRO A 29 5.86 21.15 7.02
N LYS A 30 6.42 22.33 6.72
CA LYS A 30 5.59 23.53 6.59
C LYS A 30 4.82 23.42 5.28
N VAL A 31 3.49 23.43 5.35
CA VAL A 31 2.62 23.34 4.18
C VAL A 31 2.24 24.74 3.70
N TRP A 32 2.39 25.00 2.41
CA TRP A 32 2.08 26.29 1.81
C TRP A 32 1.36 26.12 0.45
N PRO A 33 0.22 26.78 0.23
CA PRO A 33 -0.46 26.78 -1.06
C PRO A 33 0.10 27.88 -1.98
N PRO A 34 0.67 27.54 -3.15
CA PRO A 34 1.07 28.54 -4.12
C PRO A 34 -0.09 29.33 -4.71
N LYS A 35 0.18 30.59 -5.04
CA LYS A 35 -0.73 31.42 -5.84
C LYS A 35 -0.91 30.78 -7.22
N ASN A 36 -2.16 30.69 -7.69
CA ASN A 36 -2.52 30.10 -8.99
C ASN A 36 -2.04 28.65 -9.19
N ALA A 37 -1.81 27.90 -8.11
CA ALA A 37 -1.31 26.52 -8.17
C ALA A 37 0.01 26.37 -8.97
N ASN A 38 0.89 27.36 -8.92
CA ASN A 38 2.19 27.33 -9.59
C ASN A 38 3.34 27.61 -8.60
N ALA A 39 4.34 26.74 -8.59
CA ALA A 39 5.55 26.90 -7.79
C ALA A 39 6.75 26.26 -8.47
N SER A 40 7.94 26.83 -8.29
CA SER A 40 9.19 26.14 -8.57
C SER A 40 9.47 25.12 -7.47
N ILE A 41 9.84 23.90 -7.87
CA ILE A 41 10.09 22.78 -6.96
C ILE A 41 11.61 22.53 -6.88
N HIS A 42 12.12 22.30 -5.68
CA HIS A 42 13.51 21.91 -5.48
C HIS A 42 13.80 20.53 -6.09
N SER A 43 15.00 20.33 -6.64
CA SER A 43 15.37 19.06 -7.29
C SER A 43 15.55 17.90 -6.30
N ASP A 44 15.95 18.19 -5.06
CA ASP A 44 16.00 17.21 -3.97
C ASP A 44 14.62 17.06 -3.28
N PRO A 45 13.96 15.90 -3.39
CA PRO A 45 12.68 15.62 -2.73
C PRO A 45 12.77 15.51 -1.21
N SER A 46 13.97 15.44 -0.63
CA SER A 46 14.20 15.49 0.82
C SER A 46 14.01 16.90 1.38
N GLU A 47 14.10 17.93 0.54
CA GLU A 47 13.96 19.34 0.89
C GLU A 47 12.51 19.81 0.75
N GLN A 48 11.87 19.44 -0.35
CA GLN A 48 10.51 19.85 -0.69
C GLN A 48 9.72 18.69 -1.27
N GLU A 49 8.41 18.68 -1.00
CA GLU A 49 7.48 17.82 -1.73
C GLU A 49 6.33 18.65 -2.28
N ALA A 50 5.91 18.35 -3.51
CA ALA A 50 4.70 18.90 -4.10
C ALA A 50 3.58 17.87 -4.06
N PHE A 51 2.39 18.32 -3.69
CA PHE A 51 1.21 17.46 -3.63
C PHE A 51 -0.07 18.23 -3.86
N VAL A 52 -1.07 17.54 -4.39
CA VAL A 52 -2.43 18.06 -4.53
C VAL A 52 -3.28 17.48 -3.42
N VAL A 53 -4.10 18.29 -2.76
CA VAL A 53 -5.17 17.82 -1.89
C VAL A 53 -6.49 17.95 -2.64
N VAL A 54 -7.17 16.83 -2.86
CA VAL A 54 -8.56 16.82 -3.33
C VAL A 54 -9.48 16.71 -2.12
N LYS A 55 -10.37 17.69 -1.98
CA LYS A 55 -11.25 17.78 -0.81
C LYS A 55 -12.56 17.06 -1.05
N SER A 56 -13.00 16.30 -0.07
CA SER A 56 -14.28 15.60 -0.06
C SER A 56 -15.44 16.55 -0.29
N ALA A 57 -16.40 16.15 -1.15
CA ALA A 57 -17.61 16.92 -1.39
C ALA A 57 -18.47 17.09 -0.13
N GLN A 58 -18.45 16.09 0.75
CA GLN A 58 -19.15 16.11 2.04
C GLN A 58 -18.44 16.99 3.08
N GLY A 59 -17.22 17.46 2.78
CA GLY A 59 -16.45 18.33 3.66
C GLY A 59 -15.77 17.63 4.83
N ASP A 60 -15.80 16.30 4.85
CA ASP A 60 -15.09 15.45 5.81
C ASP A 60 -13.59 15.41 5.50
N PRO A 61 -12.72 15.98 6.36
CA PRO A 61 -11.28 16.01 6.13
C PRO A 61 -10.62 14.64 6.12
N GLU A 62 -11.20 13.62 6.77
CA GLU A 62 -10.61 12.26 6.75
C GLU A 62 -10.69 11.63 5.36
N GLN A 63 -11.69 12.07 4.58
CA GLN A 63 -11.92 11.65 3.21
C GLN A 63 -11.16 12.51 2.19
N ASP A 64 -10.47 13.57 2.62
CA ASP A 64 -9.59 14.33 1.74
C ASP A 64 -8.43 13.42 1.30
N VAL A 65 -8.07 13.49 0.02
CA VAL A 65 -6.97 12.68 -0.53
C VAL A 65 -5.80 13.59 -0.89
N GLN A 66 -4.64 13.26 -0.32
CA GLN A 66 -3.36 13.82 -0.71
C GLN A 66 -2.75 12.99 -1.83
N ILE A 67 -2.44 13.62 -2.95
CA ILE A 67 -1.83 13.02 -4.14
C ILE A 67 -0.45 13.63 -4.33
N LYS A 68 0.60 12.82 -4.16
CA LYS A 68 1.99 13.22 -4.40
C LYS A 68 2.44 12.64 -5.74
N LEU A 69 2.79 13.51 -6.67
CA LEU A 69 3.32 13.14 -7.97
C LEU A 69 4.84 13.34 -7.93
N ARG A 70 5.59 12.25 -7.90
CA ARG A 70 7.06 12.26 -7.99
C ARG A 70 7.47 11.57 -9.30
N SER A 71 8.67 11.85 -9.78
CA SER A 71 9.16 11.24 -11.02
C SER A 71 9.32 9.72 -10.92
N ASP A 72 9.57 9.20 -9.72
CA ASP A 72 9.80 7.78 -9.42
C ASP A 72 8.56 7.06 -8.88
N LYS A 73 7.54 7.80 -8.41
CA LYS A 73 6.36 7.23 -7.77
C LYS A 73 5.17 8.17 -7.69
N ILE A 74 4.00 7.57 -7.56
CA ILE A 74 2.77 8.25 -7.16
C ILE A 74 2.37 7.76 -5.78
N VAL A 75 2.02 8.69 -4.89
CA VAL A 75 1.56 8.36 -3.52
C VAL A 75 0.19 8.99 -3.28
N LEU A 76 -0.80 8.17 -2.93
CA LEU A 76 -2.10 8.62 -2.44
C LEU A 76 -2.18 8.32 -0.95
N ARG A 77 -2.70 9.27 -0.18
CA ARG A 77 -2.93 9.12 1.25
C ARG A 77 -4.27 9.73 1.62
N ARG A 78 -5.01 9.08 2.52
CA ARG A 78 -6.13 9.67 3.25
C ARG A 78 -6.03 9.29 4.72
N ASP A 79 -6.69 10.05 5.58
CA ASP A 79 -6.67 9.79 7.02
C ASP A 79 -7.80 8.80 7.44
N PHE A 80 -8.78 8.57 6.56
CA PHE A 80 -9.86 7.61 6.77
C PHE A 80 -9.38 6.14 6.79
N GLN A 81 -9.63 5.45 7.90
CA GLN A 81 -9.10 4.09 8.18
C GLN A 81 -10.01 2.94 7.70
N ASP A 82 -11.32 3.16 7.55
CA ASP A 82 -12.28 2.09 7.22
C ASP A 82 -12.23 1.64 5.76
N ALA A 83 -11.35 2.24 4.96
CA ALA A 83 -11.07 1.83 3.60
C ALA A 83 -9.56 2.05 3.32
N TRP A 84 -9.10 1.95 2.07
CA TRP A 84 -7.68 2.17 1.73
C TRP A 84 -7.14 3.47 2.34
N ASN A 85 -6.04 3.51 3.08
CA ASN A 85 -5.50 4.76 3.64
C ASN A 85 -4.17 5.16 3.00
N GLY A 86 -3.57 4.27 2.22
CA GLY A 86 -2.40 4.54 1.40
C GLY A 86 -2.42 3.76 0.09
N VAL A 87 -2.00 4.42 -0.99
CA VAL A 87 -1.63 3.76 -2.25
C VAL A 87 -0.26 4.27 -2.67
N LEU A 88 0.64 3.35 -2.98
CA LEU A 88 1.97 3.64 -3.50
C LEU A 88 2.11 2.93 -4.85
N VAL A 89 2.39 3.69 -5.90
CA VAL A 89 2.68 3.18 -7.23
C VAL A 89 4.12 3.53 -7.54
N THR A 90 4.95 2.54 -7.79
CA THR A 90 6.35 2.68 -8.23
C THR A 90 6.53 2.03 -9.60
N GLU A 91 7.76 2.02 -10.11
CA GLU A 91 8.15 1.26 -11.30
C GLU A 91 7.95 -0.25 -11.11
N ASP A 92 8.35 -0.77 -9.95
CA ASP A 92 8.43 -2.22 -9.71
C ASP A 92 7.22 -2.82 -9.01
N PHE A 93 6.37 -2.01 -8.36
CA PHE A 93 5.24 -2.52 -7.61
C PHE A 93 4.14 -1.48 -7.35
N VAL A 94 2.97 -2.01 -7.02
CA VAL A 94 1.86 -1.25 -6.43
C VAL A 94 1.60 -1.78 -5.03
N THR A 95 1.45 -0.90 -4.05
CA THR A 95 1.01 -1.27 -2.69
C THR A 95 -0.24 -0.50 -2.32
N VAL A 96 -1.23 -1.20 -1.76
CA VAL A 96 -2.45 -0.64 -1.18
C VAL A 96 -2.50 -1.00 0.30
N ALA A 97 -2.61 0.00 1.18
CA ALA A 97 -2.87 -0.17 2.60
C ALA A 97 -4.36 0.05 2.86
N VAL A 98 -5.03 -0.87 3.56
CA VAL A 98 -6.46 -0.83 3.90
C VAL A 98 -6.71 -1.53 5.23
N ALA A 99 -7.34 -0.85 6.19
CA ALA A 99 -7.73 -1.44 7.48
C ALA A 99 -6.62 -2.27 8.17
N GLY A 100 -5.38 -1.77 8.18
CA GLY A 100 -4.21 -2.46 8.76
C GLY A 100 -3.64 -3.61 7.93
N ILE A 101 -4.15 -3.84 6.73
CA ILE A 101 -3.66 -4.82 5.75
C ILE A 101 -2.85 -4.07 4.68
N SER A 102 -1.70 -4.61 4.31
CA SER A 102 -0.88 -4.18 3.18
C SER A 102 -0.96 -5.22 2.07
N ILE A 103 -1.35 -4.80 0.86
CA ILE A 103 -1.38 -5.63 -0.34
C ILE A 103 -0.37 -5.06 -1.32
N ARG A 104 0.70 -5.81 -1.63
CA ARG A 104 1.70 -5.46 -2.65
C ARG A 104 1.55 -6.37 -3.86
N ILE A 105 1.58 -5.80 -5.04
CA ILE A 105 1.65 -6.47 -6.34
C ILE A 105 2.97 -6.06 -6.98
N ASN A 106 3.87 -7.01 -7.24
CA ASN A 106 5.15 -6.74 -7.89
C ASN A 106 5.03 -6.84 -9.42
N HIS A 107 6.05 -6.35 -10.13
CA HIS A 107 6.10 -6.31 -11.60
C HIS A 107 6.04 -7.70 -12.26
N ASP A 108 6.47 -8.75 -11.55
CA ASP A 108 6.42 -10.14 -12.02
C ASP A 108 5.05 -10.80 -11.80
N GLY A 109 4.08 -10.05 -11.25
CA GLY A 109 2.73 -10.53 -10.95
C GLY A 109 2.59 -11.19 -9.58
N SER A 110 3.68 -11.34 -8.81
CA SER A 110 3.59 -11.86 -7.44
C SER A 110 2.85 -10.89 -6.51
N ILE A 111 2.10 -11.44 -5.56
CA ILE A 111 1.26 -10.70 -4.63
C ILE A 111 1.63 -11.07 -3.20
N THR A 112 1.93 -10.07 -2.37
CA THR A 112 2.03 -10.23 -0.92
C THR A 112 0.86 -9.52 -0.25
N ARG A 113 0.12 -10.24 0.59
CA ARG A 113 -0.89 -9.66 1.49
C ARG A 113 -0.46 -9.89 2.93
N GLU A 114 -0.18 -8.81 3.63
CA GLU A 114 0.33 -8.80 5.00
C GLU A 114 -0.66 -8.11 5.94
N SER A 115 -0.88 -8.69 7.11
CA SER A 115 -1.54 -8.06 8.25
C SER A 115 -0.72 -8.25 9.51
N GLY A 116 -1.18 -7.71 10.65
CA GLY A 116 -0.53 -7.93 11.94
C GLY A 116 -0.49 -9.40 12.41
N THR A 117 -1.31 -10.29 11.84
CA THR A 117 -1.43 -11.68 12.31
C THR A 117 -1.08 -12.74 11.27
N ASP A 118 -1.06 -12.38 9.98
CA ASP A 118 -0.78 -13.32 8.91
C ASP A 118 -0.18 -12.67 7.65
N THR A 119 0.48 -13.50 6.86
CA THR A 119 1.01 -13.14 5.55
C THR A 119 0.63 -14.20 4.54
N THR A 120 0.19 -13.77 3.37
CA THR A 120 -0.06 -14.63 2.21
C THR A 120 0.79 -14.16 1.05
N TRP A 121 1.53 -15.08 0.44
CA TRP A 121 2.27 -14.86 -0.78
C TRP A 121 1.61 -15.66 -1.90
N VAL A 122 1.40 -15.00 -3.03
CA VAL A 122 1.14 -15.63 -4.32
C VAL A 122 2.38 -15.35 -5.15
N GLU A 123 3.15 -16.38 -5.42
CA GLU A 123 4.39 -16.26 -6.18
C GLU A 123 4.08 -16.07 -7.67
N ALA A 124 5.06 -15.59 -8.45
CA ALA A 124 4.90 -15.35 -9.88
C ALA A 124 4.56 -16.62 -10.69
N ASP A 125 4.95 -17.79 -10.18
CA ASP A 125 4.60 -19.09 -10.78
C ASP A 125 3.17 -19.55 -10.46
N GLY A 126 2.45 -18.83 -9.60
CA GLY A 126 1.09 -19.17 -9.15
C GLY A 126 1.04 -20.02 -7.88
N SER A 127 2.18 -20.41 -7.30
CA SER A 127 2.21 -21.08 -6.00
C SER A 127 1.77 -20.12 -4.89
N VAL A 128 1.16 -20.68 -3.85
CA VAL A 128 0.60 -19.90 -2.73
C VAL A 128 1.23 -20.36 -1.43
N LEU A 129 1.71 -19.42 -0.63
CA LEU A 129 2.17 -19.65 0.74
C LEU A 129 1.32 -18.81 1.69
N LYS A 130 0.85 -19.39 2.79
CA LYS A 130 0.19 -18.67 3.88
C LYS A 130 0.88 -18.99 5.19
N LYS A 131 1.25 -17.94 5.93
CA LYS A 131 1.81 -18.02 7.27
C LYS A 131 0.92 -17.28 8.25
N THR A 132 0.67 -17.94 9.36
CA THR A 132 -0.04 -17.40 10.53
C THR A 132 0.82 -17.68 11.77
N GLU A 133 0.39 -17.22 12.94
CA GLU A 133 1.02 -17.59 14.21
C GLU A 133 0.93 -19.10 14.52
N PHE A 134 -0.07 -19.80 13.98
CA PHE A 134 -0.34 -21.22 14.30
C PHE A 134 0.16 -22.21 13.25
N ALA A 135 0.25 -21.77 12.00
CA ALA A 135 0.51 -22.65 10.87
C ALA A 135 1.17 -21.94 9.69
N GLU A 136 1.95 -22.73 8.95
CA GLU A 136 2.44 -22.43 7.60
C GLU A 136 1.80 -23.43 6.64
N ALA A 137 1.22 -22.95 5.55
CA ALA A 137 0.62 -23.80 4.52
C ALA A 137 1.05 -23.34 3.13
N SER A 138 1.29 -24.26 2.22
CA SER A 138 1.63 -23.95 0.83
C SER A 138 0.87 -24.83 -0.16
N ILE A 139 0.60 -24.29 -1.34
CA ILE A 139 0.00 -24.98 -2.49
C ILE A 139 0.90 -24.72 -3.70
N SER A 140 1.25 -25.76 -4.46
CA SER A 140 1.98 -25.62 -5.73
C SER A 140 1.15 -24.90 -6.79
N ALA A 141 1.83 -24.36 -7.80
CA ALA A 141 1.20 -23.67 -8.93
C ALA A 141 0.14 -24.51 -9.67
N ASP A 142 0.36 -25.81 -9.77
CA ASP A 142 -0.57 -26.77 -10.40
C ASP A 142 -1.66 -27.28 -9.44
N GLY A 143 -1.62 -26.88 -8.16
CA GLY A 143 -2.56 -27.29 -7.13
C GLY A 143 -2.42 -28.74 -6.67
N ILE A 144 -1.39 -29.46 -7.11
CA ILE A 144 -1.24 -30.89 -6.82
C ILE A 144 -0.58 -31.12 -5.46
N ASP A 145 0.41 -30.30 -5.10
CA ASP A 145 1.13 -30.43 -3.84
C ASP A 145 0.62 -29.41 -2.84
N LEU A 146 0.05 -29.91 -1.75
CA LEU A 146 -0.40 -29.12 -0.61
C LEU A 146 0.40 -29.53 0.62
N LYS A 147 0.94 -28.56 1.34
CA LYS A 147 1.72 -28.80 2.57
C LYS A 147 1.18 -27.92 3.68
N ARG A 148 1.16 -28.47 4.90
CA ARG A 148 0.82 -27.74 6.12
C ARG A 148 1.79 -28.13 7.23
N ARG A 149 2.29 -27.14 7.94
CA ARG A 149 3.13 -27.28 9.12
C ARG A 149 2.50 -26.50 10.28
N THR A 150 2.39 -27.14 11.43
CA THR A 150 2.06 -26.50 12.71
C THR A 150 3.24 -26.68 13.68
N SER A 151 3.11 -26.23 14.93
CA SER A 151 4.06 -26.56 16.00
C SER A 151 4.22 -28.08 16.17
N ASP A 152 3.11 -28.80 16.07
CA ASP A 152 3.03 -30.20 16.52
C ASP A 152 3.00 -31.23 15.38
N SER A 153 2.76 -30.79 14.13
CA SER A 153 2.52 -31.71 13.02
C SER A 153 2.98 -31.17 11.68
N ILE A 154 3.29 -32.11 10.78
CA ILE A 154 3.49 -31.85 9.35
C ILE A 154 2.56 -32.76 8.57
N ALA A 155 1.79 -32.17 7.67
CA ALA A 155 0.95 -32.88 6.72
C ALA A 155 1.25 -32.42 5.29
N ALA A 156 1.19 -33.35 4.34
CA ALA A 156 1.35 -33.08 2.93
C ALA A 156 0.45 -34.01 2.10
N VAL A 157 -0.11 -33.47 1.03
CA VAL A 157 -0.83 -34.20 -0.01
C VAL A 157 -0.10 -33.91 -1.32
N GLY A 158 0.19 -34.94 -2.09
CA GLY A 158 0.82 -34.81 -3.42
C GLY A 158 0.49 -36.00 -4.30
N LYS A 159 1.14 -36.10 -5.47
CA LYS A 159 0.91 -37.20 -6.43
C LYS A 159 1.13 -38.59 -5.84
N ASP A 160 2.14 -38.69 -4.97
CA ASP A 160 2.58 -39.97 -4.40
C ASP A 160 1.80 -40.35 -3.13
N GLY A 161 0.79 -39.57 -2.76
CA GLY A 161 -0.13 -39.86 -1.67
C GLY A 161 -0.15 -38.82 -0.55
N VAL A 162 -0.58 -39.26 0.63
CA VAL A 162 -0.79 -38.41 1.80
C VAL A 162 0.21 -38.78 2.88
N ILE A 163 0.90 -37.77 3.41
CA ILE A 163 1.80 -37.90 4.56
C ILE A 163 1.22 -37.06 5.69
N ALA A 164 1.09 -37.64 6.88
CA ALA A 164 0.79 -36.93 8.11
C ALA A 164 1.64 -37.51 9.23
N LYS A 165 2.44 -36.67 9.89
CA LYS A 165 3.25 -37.09 11.03
C LYS A 165 3.32 -36.01 12.11
N PRO A 166 3.41 -36.41 13.39
CA PRO A 166 3.83 -35.49 14.45
C PRO A 166 5.27 -35.01 14.19
N ARG A 167 5.60 -33.86 14.78
CA ARG A 167 6.93 -33.28 14.66
C ARG A 167 7.94 -33.94 15.59
#